data_AF-A0A330L3B1-F1
#
_entry.id   AF-A0A330L3B1-F1
#
_cell.length_a   1.000
_cell.length_b   1.000
_cell.length_c   1.000
_cell.angle_alpha   90.00
_cell.angle_beta   90.00
_cell.angle_gamma   90.00
#
_symmetry.space_group_name_H-M   'P 1'
#
loop_
_entity.id
_entity.type
_entity.pdbx_description
1 polymer ?
#
loop_
_entity_poly.entity_id
_entity_poly.type
_entity_poly.pdbx_seq_one_letter_code
_entity_poly.pdbx_strand_id
1 'polypeptide(L)'
;MKMNSAPQVTPIVIATRSSQFRMYQMVTIAVSLTLLAGSILSCGGGGSAEPGLPASPAQAVVIDKWHPGIYVKVEDWQWYKQGQVNQINDTEMAKIYNELATTPGLRGIKIVLKWGRYEGSPGVYDFSRIDEILAKLADDPALKGKDKHLIVSFPWREFQSVKGASEILPNDLQGGTLWNDPDLAAPDWSHIDYDRLWAYKVSNVTGSYAYDIKLWDPAIIARLDAFFAALAQRYDKHPNVTMVSTTESAIGEPVIPFVAGESAALQFAGQIEVIRRLKKYFIHSLVMSELNYDRPHVANMVNNVLQQEKVGLGSPNNNMDHGLNCSATTNPSCSTPGVLTYYPGLSGRVVLAPEIQGDDFESVTGTECDPVHPTYDYLYDRVRFDLKANYTVIQRNTPYWLGGTVSTPSCPSRPTVTAPAGGMLQFLKDHDPIKNDPTGAGGLDHNKPLSVP
;
A
#
# COMPACT_ATOMS: atom_id res chain seq x y z
N MET A 1 -50.11 40.32 -20.01
CA MET A 1 -51.30 39.45 -20.09
C MET A 1 -51.12 38.45 -21.22
N LYS A 2 -50.57 37.26 -20.92
CA LYS A 2 -50.66 35.99 -21.67
C LYS A 2 -49.80 34.98 -20.92
N MET A 3 -50.42 33.94 -20.39
CA MET A 3 -49.71 32.79 -19.82
C MET A 3 -49.36 31.84 -20.98
N ASN A 4 -48.17 31.23 -20.94
CA ASN A 4 -47.88 30.02 -21.70
C ASN A 4 -47.59 28.88 -20.72
N SER A 5 -48.02 27.68 -21.06
CA SER A 5 -48.14 26.53 -20.15
C SER A 5 -46.82 25.78 -19.94
N ALA A 6 -46.59 25.33 -18.70
CA ALA A 6 -45.63 24.28 -18.41
C ALA A 6 -46.08 22.94 -19.02
N PRO A 7 -45.15 22.06 -19.47
CA PRO A 7 -45.50 20.72 -19.94
C PRO A 7 -45.98 19.83 -18.79
N GLN A 8 -46.91 18.92 -19.05
CA GLN A 8 -47.37 17.96 -18.04
C GLN A 8 -46.38 16.81 -17.85
N VAL A 9 -46.17 16.41 -16.59
CA VAL A 9 -45.40 15.22 -16.22
C VAL A 9 -46.35 14.04 -16.11
N THR A 10 -46.20 13.07 -17.02
CA THR A 10 -46.95 11.80 -16.97
C THR A 10 -46.38 10.90 -15.86
N PRO A 11 -47.19 10.36 -14.94
CA PRO A 11 -46.68 9.47 -13.90
C PRO A 11 -46.24 8.12 -14.48
N ILE A 12 -44.98 7.74 -14.24
CA ILE A 12 -44.47 6.42 -14.59
C ILE A 12 -45.03 5.38 -13.61
N VAL A 13 -45.83 4.44 -14.13
CA VAL A 13 -46.40 3.34 -13.34
C VAL A 13 -45.30 2.31 -13.07
N ILE A 14 -44.85 2.23 -11.81
CA ILE A 14 -43.91 1.19 -11.36
C ILE A 14 -44.64 -0.16 -11.32
N ALA A 15 -44.43 -0.99 -12.34
CA ALA A 15 -44.99 -2.33 -12.41
C ALA A 15 -44.26 -3.29 -11.45
N THR A 16 -44.80 -3.48 -10.25
CA THR A 16 -44.30 -4.45 -9.27
C THR A 16 -44.41 -5.89 -9.80
N ARG A 17 -43.31 -6.45 -10.31
CA ARG A 17 -43.20 -7.88 -10.61
C ARG A 17 -42.48 -8.61 -9.49
N SER A 18 -43.22 -9.36 -8.70
CA SER A 18 -42.70 -10.38 -7.79
C SER A 18 -42.08 -11.52 -8.60
N SER A 19 -40.76 -11.70 -8.53
CA SER A 19 -40.07 -12.94 -8.88
C SER A 19 -39.77 -13.73 -7.61
N GLN A 20 -39.94 -15.05 -7.66
CA GLN A 20 -39.89 -15.89 -6.46
C GLN A 20 -38.45 -16.17 -6.02
N PHE A 21 -38.23 -16.19 -4.70
CA PHE A 21 -37.06 -16.84 -4.11
C PHE A 21 -36.99 -18.30 -4.59
N ARG A 22 -35.86 -18.70 -5.18
CA ARG A 22 -35.47 -20.11 -5.28
C ARG A 22 -34.24 -20.32 -4.42
N MET A 23 -34.36 -21.21 -3.44
CA MET A 23 -33.22 -21.74 -2.71
C MET A 23 -32.29 -22.45 -3.68
N TYR A 24 -31.02 -22.07 -3.71
CA TYR A 24 -29.96 -22.96 -4.18
C TYR A 24 -29.44 -23.75 -2.98
N GLN A 25 -29.54 -25.06 -3.04
CA GLN A 25 -29.05 -25.96 -1.98
C GLN A 25 -27.51 -25.95 -1.99
N MET A 26 -26.91 -26.02 -0.80
CA MET A 26 -25.48 -26.28 -0.66
C MET A 26 -25.16 -27.68 -1.20
N VAL A 27 -24.27 -27.78 -2.18
CA VAL A 27 -23.70 -29.06 -2.62
C VAL A 27 -22.39 -29.28 -1.89
N THR A 28 -22.44 -30.06 -0.82
CA THR A 28 -21.24 -30.47 -0.07
C THR A 28 -20.45 -31.51 -0.86
N ILE A 29 -19.35 -31.11 -1.49
CA ILE A 29 -18.44 -32.04 -2.16
C ILE A 29 -17.53 -32.69 -1.10
N ALA A 30 -17.92 -33.88 -0.64
CA ALA A 30 -17.09 -34.73 0.20
C ALA A 30 -16.10 -35.52 -0.67
N VAL A 31 -14.80 -35.20 -0.57
CA VAL A 31 -13.74 -35.96 -1.26
C VAL A 31 -13.39 -37.21 -0.44
N SER A 32 -14.03 -38.33 -0.77
CA SER A 32 -13.75 -39.64 -0.14
C SER A 32 -12.47 -40.26 -0.70
N LEU A 33 -11.39 -40.22 0.09
CA LEU A 33 -10.11 -40.85 -0.26
C LEU A 33 -10.19 -42.37 -0.08
N THR A 34 -10.47 -43.10 -1.16
CA THR A 34 -10.56 -44.56 -1.14
C THR A 34 -9.18 -45.22 -1.33
N LEU A 35 -8.60 -45.77 -0.26
CA LEU A 35 -7.44 -46.67 -0.40
C LEU A 35 -7.90 -48.01 -0.99
N LEU A 36 -7.34 -48.38 -2.14
CA LEU A 36 -7.52 -49.69 -2.74
C LEU A 36 -6.42 -50.65 -2.24
N ALA A 37 -6.75 -51.51 -1.27
CA ALA A 37 -5.84 -52.53 -0.79
C ALA A 37 -5.85 -53.75 -1.74
N GLY A 38 -4.78 -53.93 -2.52
CA GLY A 38 -4.59 -55.05 -3.44
C GLY A 38 -3.34 -55.86 -3.09
N SER A 39 -3.52 -57.02 -2.47
CA SER A 39 -2.42 -57.94 -2.11
C SER A 39 -2.41 -59.15 -3.02
N ILE A 40 -1.22 -59.59 -3.47
CA ILE A 40 -0.75 -61.00 -3.52
C ILE A 40 0.65 -61.08 -4.17
N LEU A 41 1.58 -61.78 -3.50
CA LEU A 41 2.79 -62.53 -3.92
C LEU A 41 3.48 -62.19 -5.27
N SER A 42 4.82 -62.18 -5.42
CA SER A 42 5.99 -62.30 -4.51
C SER A 42 7.28 -61.94 -5.36
N CYS A 43 8.56 -62.21 -5.06
CA CYS A 43 9.28 -62.96 -4.02
C CYS A 43 10.76 -62.53 -3.90
N GLY A 44 11.37 -62.67 -2.71
CA GLY A 44 12.83 -62.83 -2.54
C GLY A 44 13.66 -61.58 -2.18
N GLY A 45 14.71 -61.78 -1.36
CA GLY A 45 15.72 -60.77 -0.98
C GLY A 45 15.65 -60.33 0.48
N GLY A 46 16.22 -61.12 1.40
CA GLY A 46 16.11 -60.86 2.85
C GLY A 46 16.98 -59.70 3.38
N GLY A 47 16.50 -59.02 4.41
CA GLY A 47 17.21 -57.90 5.06
C GLY A 47 16.32 -57.05 5.98
N SER A 48 15.60 -57.67 6.92
CA SER A 48 14.62 -56.96 7.77
C SER A 48 15.27 -56.33 9.01
N ALA A 49 15.39 -55.00 9.01
CA ALA A 49 15.64 -54.21 10.22
C ALA A 49 14.38 -54.15 11.12
N GLU A 50 14.53 -53.67 12.35
CA GLU A 50 13.41 -53.48 13.27
C GLU A 50 12.39 -52.44 12.73
N PRO A 51 11.08 -52.61 12.97
CA PRO A 51 10.08 -51.61 12.59
C PRO A 51 10.24 -50.33 13.41
N GLY A 52 10.92 -49.34 12.85
CA GLY A 52 10.99 -47.99 13.42
C GLY A 52 9.59 -47.40 13.63
N LEU A 53 9.37 -46.78 14.79
CA LEU A 53 8.12 -46.08 15.09
C LEU A 53 7.83 -45.02 14.01
N PRO A 54 6.55 -44.77 13.65
CA PRO A 54 6.20 -43.76 12.68
C PRO A 54 6.72 -42.40 13.15
N ALA A 55 7.43 -41.69 12.25
CA ALA A 55 7.98 -40.39 12.55
C ALA A 55 6.87 -39.44 13.02
N SER A 56 7.08 -38.80 14.18
CA SER A 56 6.16 -37.79 14.69
C SER A 56 5.96 -36.70 13.63
N PRO A 57 4.72 -36.22 13.36
CA PRO A 57 4.48 -35.24 12.32
C PRO A 57 5.33 -34.00 12.58
N ALA A 58 6.14 -33.61 11.59
CA ALA A 58 7.03 -32.47 11.69
C ALA A 58 6.22 -31.23 12.09
N GLN A 59 6.58 -30.62 13.22
CA GLN A 59 5.91 -29.42 13.69
C GLN A 59 5.98 -28.35 12.59
N ALA A 60 4.82 -27.81 12.21
CA ALA A 60 4.75 -26.74 11.24
C ALA A 60 5.55 -25.55 11.78
N VAL A 61 6.60 -25.14 11.06
CA VAL A 61 7.41 -23.98 11.42
C VAL A 61 6.50 -22.76 11.45
N VAL A 62 6.33 -22.18 12.64
CA VAL A 62 5.58 -20.93 12.80
C VAL A 62 6.42 -19.81 12.17
N ILE A 63 6.02 -19.37 10.99
CA ILE A 63 6.65 -18.25 10.30
C ILE A 63 6.07 -16.97 10.91
N ASP A 64 6.72 -16.45 11.96
CA ASP A 64 6.33 -15.14 12.48
C ASP A 64 6.72 -14.06 11.47
N LYS A 65 5.79 -13.14 11.21
CA LYS A 65 5.96 -11.97 10.34
C LYS A 65 5.83 -10.65 11.11
N TRP A 66 5.68 -10.73 12.43
CA TRP A 66 5.62 -9.59 13.34
C TRP A 66 7.00 -8.97 13.56
N HIS A 67 7.29 -7.95 12.76
CA HIS A 67 8.55 -7.20 12.80
C HIS A 67 8.26 -5.71 12.93
N PRO A 68 7.62 -5.26 14.03
CA PRO A 68 7.39 -3.84 14.29
C PRO A 68 8.70 -3.05 14.23
N GLY A 69 8.62 -1.78 13.86
CA GLY A 69 9.79 -0.90 13.77
C GLY A 69 9.74 0.18 12.69
N ILE A 70 10.87 0.85 12.52
CA ILE A 70 11.04 1.99 11.60
C ILE A 70 11.60 1.49 10.27
N TYR A 71 10.88 1.75 9.18
CA TYR A 71 11.25 1.35 7.81
C TYR A 71 11.56 2.58 6.96
N VAL A 72 12.34 2.40 5.90
CA VAL A 72 12.68 3.47 4.95
C VAL A 72 11.95 3.24 3.62
N LYS A 73 11.11 4.19 3.18
CA LYS A 73 10.53 4.18 1.83
C LYS A 73 11.62 4.57 0.84
N VAL A 74 12.01 3.61 0.01
CA VAL A 74 12.96 3.80 -1.09
C VAL A 74 12.19 4.31 -2.29
N GLU A 75 12.57 5.48 -2.79
CA GLU A 75 11.92 6.09 -3.95
C GLU A 75 12.32 5.42 -5.26
N ASP A 76 11.46 5.52 -6.28
CA ASP A 76 11.62 4.81 -7.55
C ASP A 76 12.97 5.08 -8.23
N TRP A 77 13.44 6.34 -8.18
CA TRP A 77 14.74 6.77 -8.70
C TRP A 77 15.96 6.33 -7.87
N GLN A 78 15.73 5.93 -6.61
CA GLN A 78 16.76 5.39 -5.71
C GLN A 78 16.90 3.88 -5.90
N TRP A 79 15.80 3.19 -6.23
CA TRP A 79 15.84 1.76 -6.53
C TRP A 79 16.29 1.50 -7.97
N TYR A 80 15.81 2.25 -8.95
CA TYR A 80 16.10 2.01 -10.38
C TYR A 80 17.13 2.98 -10.95
N LYS A 81 17.99 2.50 -11.84
CA LYS A 81 18.91 3.37 -12.59
C LYS A 81 18.09 4.32 -13.48
N GLN A 82 18.42 5.61 -13.48
CA GLN A 82 17.67 6.62 -14.23
C GLN A 82 17.58 6.26 -15.72
N GLY A 83 16.36 6.20 -16.26
CA GLY A 83 16.12 5.77 -17.65
C GLY A 83 16.27 4.27 -17.93
N GLN A 84 16.51 3.45 -16.90
CA GLN A 84 16.76 2.00 -17.00
C GLN A 84 15.85 1.23 -16.02
N VAL A 85 14.55 1.21 -16.33
CA VAL A 85 13.44 0.65 -15.52
C VAL A 85 13.53 -0.85 -15.19
N ASN A 86 14.54 -1.54 -15.74
CA ASN A 86 14.83 -2.96 -15.49
C ASN A 86 16.14 -3.19 -14.71
N GLN A 87 16.88 -2.16 -14.31
CA GLN A 87 18.15 -2.29 -13.59
C GLN A 87 18.12 -1.61 -12.21
N ILE A 88 18.58 -2.32 -11.18
CA ILE A 88 18.77 -1.74 -9.84
C ILE A 88 19.89 -0.69 -9.86
N ASN A 89 19.69 0.41 -9.14
CA ASN A 89 20.66 1.47 -8.89
C ASN A 89 21.62 1.05 -7.75
N ASP A 90 22.60 0.22 -8.11
CA ASP A 90 23.56 -0.39 -7.17
C ASP A 90 24.22 0.66 -6.24
N THR A 91 24.50 1.86 -6.77
CA THR A 91 25.14 2.96 -6.04
C THR A 91 24.25 3.55 -4.94
N GLU A 92 22.96 3.79 -5.20
CA GLU A 92 22.04 4.28 -4.18
C GLU A 92 21.60 3.17 -3.23
N MET A 93 21.34 1.96 -3.75
CA MET A 93 20.99 0.81 -2.91
C MET A 93 22.14 0.42 -1.98
N ALA A 94 23.41 0.52 -2.39
CA ALA A 94 24.55 0.32 -1.49
C ALA A 94 24.59 1.33 -0.33
N LYS A 95 24.20 2.60 -0.56
CA LYS A 95 24.05 3.59 0.52
C LYS A 95 22.92 3.18 1.47
N ILE A 96 21.77 2.80 0.93
CA ILE A 96 20.61 2.35 1.71
C ILE A 96 20.94 1.11 2.55
N TYR A 97 21.63 0.11 1.99
CA TYR A 97 22.08 -1.05 2.75
C TYR A 97 23.11 -0.68 3.84
N ASN A 98 24.01 0.27 3.59
CA ASN A 98 24.90 0.79 4.62
C ASN A 98 24.16 1.60 5.71
N GLU A 99 23.09 2.33 5.36
CA GLU A 99 22.20 3.03 6.30
C GLU A 99 21.48 2.02 7.21
N LEU A 100 20.90 0.94 6.66
CA LEU A 100 20.33 -0.18 7.42
C LEU A 100 21.36 -0.90 8.30
N ALA A 101 22.59 -1.07 7.81
CA ALA A 101 23.68 -1.75 8.52
C ALA A 101 24.24 -0.93 9.69
N THR A 102 24.22 0.40 9.59
CA THR A 102 24.75 1.36 10.58
C THR A 102 23.68 1.99 11.47
N THR A 103 22.40 1.66 11.26
CA THR A 103 21.26 2.16 12.06
C THR A 103 20.46 0.96 12.58
N PRO A 104 20.69 0.51 13.84
CA PRO A 104 20.04 -0.69 14.36
C PRO A 104 18.51 -0.63 14.29
N GLY A 105 17.91 0.48 14.73
CA GLY A 105 16.46 0.71 14.75
C GLY A 105 15.77 0.83 13.38
N LEU A 106 16.52 0.87 12.28
CA LEU A 106 15.92 0.76 10.93
C LEU A 106 15.62 -0.70 10.60
N ARG A 107 14.40 -1.13 10.86
CA ARG A 107 13.87 -2.48 10.69
C ARG A 107 13.82 -2.96 9.24
N GLY A 108 13.92 -2.07 8.25
CA GLY A 108 13.95 -2.46 6.85
C GLY A 108 13.62 -1.36 5.85
N ILE A 109 13.17 -1.77 4.67
CA ILE A 109 12.76 -0.87 3.57
C ILE A 109 11.34 -1.17 3.06
N LYS A 110 10.66 -0.14 2.57
CA LYS A 110 9.45 -0.22 1.75
C LYS A 110 9.80 0.12 0.30
N ILE A 111 9.26 -0.65 -0.64
CA ILE A 111 9.31 -0.41 -2.08
C ILE A 111 7.90 -0.31 -2.66
N VAL A 112 7.74 0.39 -3.78
CA VAL A 112 6.49 0.44 -4.55
C VAL A 112 6.63 -0.44 -5.80
N LEU A 113 5.75 -1.42 -5.95
CA LEU A 113 5.75 -2.39 -7.04
C LEU A 113 4.79 -1.93 -8.15
N LYS A 114 5.32 -1.20 -9.15
CA LYS A 114 4.57 -0.89 -10.38
C LYS A 114 4.38 -2.15 -11.23
N TRP A 115 3.16 -2.71 -11.23
CA TRP A 115 2.84 -4.05 -11.77
C TRP A 115 3.35 -4.30 -13.20
N GLY A 116 3.25 -3.33 -14.11
CA GLY A 116 3.68 -3.45 -15.50
C GLY A 116 5.17 -3.74 -15.71
N ARG A 117 6.04 -3.43 -14.74
CA ARG A 117 7.45 -3.83 -14.80
C ARG A 117 7.68 -5.32 -14.50
N TYR A 118 6.71 -6.00 -13.89
CA TYR A 118 6.84 -7.37 -13.36
C TYR A 118 6.06 -8.41 -14.16
N GLU A 119 5.11 -7.99 -15.00
CA GLU A 119 4.41 -8.86 -15.94
C GLU A 119 4.67 -8.37 -17.37
N GLY A 120 5.68 -8.94 -18.02
CA GLY A 120 6.10 -8.54 -19.37
C GLY A 120 5.26 -9.16 -20.50
N SER A 121 4.43 -10.15 -20.18
CA SER A 121 3.46 -10.81 -21.06
C SER A 121 2.41 -11.54 -20.21
N PRO A 122 1.22 -11.86 -20.74
CA PRO A 122 0.12 -12.43 -19.95
C PRO A 122 0.49 -13.65 -19.09
N GLY A 123 0.46 -13.46 -17.77
CA GLY A 123 0.79 -14.49 -16.78
C GLY A 123 2.28 -14.83 -16.65
N VAL A 124 3.17 -14.06 -17.30
CA VAL A 124 4.62 -14.27 -17.31
C VAL A 124 5.29 -13.25 -16.38
N TYR A 125 5.65 -13.70 -15.18
CA TYR A 125 6.14 -12.84 -14.11
C TYR A 125 7.67 -12.88 -13.94
N ASP A 126 8.29 -11.70 -13.85
CA ASP A 126 9.70 -11.52 -13.47
C ASP A 126 9.80 -10.75 -12.15
N PHE A 127 10.15 -11.47 -11.08
CA PHE A 127 10.36 -10.93 -9.74
C PHE A 127 11.85 -10.83 -9.33
N SER A 128 12.79 -11.08 -10.25
CA SER A 128 14.25 -11.10 -10.00
C SER A 128 14.76 -9.97 -9.11
N ARG A 129 14.36 -8.72 -9.40
CA ARG A 129 14.75 -7.52 -8.65
C ARG A 129 14.29 -7.49 -7.18
N ILE A 130 13.22 -8.23 -6.84
CA ILE A 130 12.78 -8.42 -5.45
C ILE A 130 13.63 -9.51 -4.79
N ASP A 131 13.97 -10.59 -5.52
CA ASP A 131 14.91 -11.60 -5.03
C ASP A 131 16.30 -11.00 -4.74
N GLU A 132 16.79 -10.07 -5.57
CA GLU A 132 18.05 -9.34 -5.37
C GLU A 132 18.05 -8.51 -4.07
N ILE A 133 16.94 -7.82 -3.76
CA ILE A 133 16.76 -7.13 -2.48
C ILE A 133 16.76 -8.15 -1.33
N LEU A 134 16.01 -9.24 -1.45
CA LEU A 134 15.85 -10.20 -0.37
C LEU A 134 17.15 -10.95 -0.08
N ALA A 135 17.93 -11.30 -1.11
CA ALA A 135 19.28 -11.83 -0.97
C ALA A 135 20.21 -10.82 -0.27
N LYS A 136 20.08 -9.51 -0.55
CA LYS A 136 20.83 -8.48 0.17
C LYS A 136 20.42 -8.35 1.63
N LEU A 137 19.13 -8.40 1.96
CA LEU A 137 18.66 -8.36 3.35
C LEU A 137 19.00 -9.63 4.15
N ALA A 138 19.09 -10.78 3.50
CA ALA A 138 19.39 -12.08 4.12
C ALA A 138 20.89 -12.38 4.26
N ASP A 139 21.67 -12.15 3.19
CA ASP A 139 23.01 -12.72 3.03
C ASP A 139 24.16 -11.70 2.93
N ASP A 140 23.88 -10.40 2.78
CA ASP A 140 24.95 -9.39 2.81
C ASP A 140 25.64 -9.38 4.19
N PRO A 141 26.97 -9.51 4.30
CA PRO A 141 27.67 -9.56 5.58
C PRO A 141 27.44 -8.34 6.49
N ALA A 142 27.03 -7.19 5.93
CA ALA A 142 26.70 -6.00 6.70
C ALA A 142 25.28 -6.04 7.31
N LEU A 143 24.40 -6.92 6.84
CA LEU A 143 22.97 -7.01 7.21
C LEU A 143 22.57 -8.36 7.83
N LYS A 144 23.25 -9.44 7.46
CA LYS A 144 22.95 -10.81 7.91
C LYS A 144 22.86 -10.89 9.44
N GLY A 145 21.73 -11.40 9.93
CA GLY A 145 21.45 -11.52 11.37
C GLY A 145 21.03 -10.23 12.08
N LYS A 146 20.92 -9.08 11.39
CA LYS A 146 20.42 -7.82 11.96
C LYS A 146 18.90 -7.61 11.81
N ASP A 147 18.17 -8.70 11.53
CA ASP A 147 16.70 -8.79 11.48
C ASP A 147 16.06 -7.63 10.69
N LYS A 148 16.33 -7.64 9.37
CA LYS A 148 15.95 -6.60 8.39
C LYS A 148 14.97 -7.18 7.37
N HIS A 149 13.90 -6.43 7.05
CA HIS A 149 12.79 -6.94 6.23
C HIS A 149 12.37 -5.97 5.11
N LEU A 150 11.53 -6.47 4.22
CA LEU A 150 10.95 -5.78 3.09
C LEU A 150 9.44 -5.60 3.29
N ILE A 151 8.94 -4.42 2.97
CA ILE A 151 7.53 -4.09 2.75
C ILE A 151 7.34 -3.88 1.24
N VAL A 152 6.36 -4.56 0.64
CA VAL A 152 6.07 -4.45 -0.80
C VAL A 152 4.71 -3.77 -0.98
N SER A 153 4.70 -2.55 -1.52
CA SER A 153 3.50 -1.73 -1.66
C SER A 153 2.96 -1.74 -3.09
N PHE A 154 1.66 -1.98 -3.27
CA PHE A 154 0.99 -1.91 -4.58
C PHE A 154 0.40 -0.50 -4.81
N PRO A 155 0.78 0.19 -5.91
CA PRO A 155 0.25 1.52 -6.22
C PRO A 155 -1.15 1.45 -6.86
N TRP A 156 -2.06 2.30 -6.41
CA TRP A 156 -3.33 2.53 -7.12
C TRP A 156 -3.17 3.38 -8.40
N ARG A 157 -2.12 4.22 -8.41
CA ARG A 157 -1.97 5.35 -9.32
C ARG A 157 -0.52 5.67 -9.70
N GLU A 158 -0.35 6.29 -10.86
CA GLU A 158 0.92 6.74 -11.44
C GLU A 158 0.86 8.23 -11.76
N PHE A 159 1.71 9.02 -11.10
CA PHE A 159 1.97 10.41 -11.48
C PHE A 159 2.65 10.48 -12.85
N GLN A 160 2.41 11.57 -13.60
CA GLN A 160 2.81 11.72 -15.00
C GLN A 160 4.26 11.30 -15.27
N SER A 161 4.45 10.17 -15.96
CA SER A 161 5.76 9.80 -16.50
C SER A 161 5.95 10.42 -17.89
N VAL A 162 7.20 10.57 -18.32
CA VAL A 162 7.59 11.05 -19.67
C VAL A 162 7.10 10.10 -20.80
N LYS A 163 6.43 8.99 -20.47
CA LYS A 163 5.89 7.98 -21.39
C LYS A 163 4.38 7.76 -21.22
N GLY A 164 3.67 8.58 -20.42
CA GLY A 164 2.31 8.26 -19.97
C GLY A 164 2.31 7.24 -18.83
N ALA A 165 1.24 6.45 -18.69
CA ALA A 165 1.06 5.49 -17.59
C ALA A 165 1.70 4.12 -17.88
N SER A 166 2.96 4.14 -18.30
CA SER A 166 3.61 2.99 -18.92
C SER A 166 4.05 1.89 -17.95
N GLU A 167 3.79 2.00 -16.64
CA GLU A 167 4.41 1.12 -15.64
C GLU A 167 3.43 0.55 -14.59
N ILE A 168 2.31 1.21 -14.28
CA ILE A 168 1.28 0.63 -13.38
C ILE A 168 0.46 -0.50 -14.02
N LEU A 169 0.47 -0.65 -15.34
CA LEU A 169 -0.15 -1.77 -16.05
C LEU A 169 0.84 -2.53 -16.96
N PRO A 170 0.68 -3.84 -17.14
CA PRO A 170 1.32 -4.61 -18.21
C PRO A 170 1.09 -3.98 -19.59
N ASN A 171 2.06 -4.15 -20.49
CA ASN A 171 2.02 -3.54 -21.82
C ASN A 171 0.79 -3.98 -22.64
N ASP A 172 0.27 -5.20 -22.42
CA ASP A 172 -0.96 -5.70 -23.09
C ASP A 172 -2.26 -5.02 -22.60
N LEU A 173 -2.19 -4.27 -21.50
CA LEU A 173 -3.32 -3.54 -20.90
C LEU A 173 -3.23 -2.02 -21.06
N GLN A 174 -2.17 -1.51 -21.70
CA GLN A 174 -1.97 -0.09 -22.04
C GLN A 174 -2.66 0.32 -23.36
N GLY A 175 -3.73 -0.37 -23.75
CA GLY A 175 -4.60 0.04 -24.86
C GLY A 175 -5.31 1.36 -24.56
N GLY A 176 -5.56 2.18 -25.57
CA GLY A 176 -6.18 3.49 -25.42
C GLY A 176 -6.15 4.35 -26.68
N THR A 177 -6.80 5.51 -26.62
CA THR A 177 -6.85 6.49 -27.70
C THR A 177 -6.43 7.88 -27.22
N LEU A 178 -5.85 8.70 -28.11
CA LEU A 178 -5.61 10.11 -27.82
C LEU A 178 -6.95 10.83 -27.63
N TRP A 179 -7.19 11.33 -26.42
CA TRP A 179 -8.30 12.20 -26.10
C TRP A 179 -7.87 13.65 -26.26
N ASN A 180 -8.53 14.37 -27.17
CA ASN A 180 -8.22 15.74 -27.56
C ASN A 180 -9.49 16.53 -27.89
N ASP A 181 -10.46 16.51 -26.98
CA ASP A 181 -11.76 17.18 -27.14
C ASP A 181 -11.60 18.68 -27.47
N PRO A 182 -12.10 19.16 -28.63
CA PRO A 182 -11.99 20.55 -29.04
C PRO A 182 -13.20 21.42 -28.63
N ASP A 183 -14.31 20.80 -28.23
CA ASP A 183 -15.57 21.47 -27.86
C ASP A 183 -15.64 21.72 -26.33
N LEU A 184 -14.95 20.89 -25.54
CA LEU A 184 -14.53 21.25 -24.19
C LEU A 184 -13.37 22.26 -24.26
N ALA A 185 -13.55 23.42 -23.63
CA ALA A 185 -12.70 24.59 -23.78
C ALA A 185 -11.32 24.52 -23.05
N ALA A 186 -10.62 23.39 -23.15
CA ALA A 186 -9.30 23.18 -22.54
C ALA A 186 -8.47 22.12 -23.29
N PRO A 187 -7.98 22.41 -24.52
CA PRO A 187 -7.15 21.49 -25.31
C PRO A 187 -5.85 21.07 -24.62
N ASP A 188 -5.42 21.82 -23.60
CA ASP A 188 -4.23 21.55 -22.78
C ASP A 188 -4.37 20.33 -21.83
N TRP A 189 -5.57 19.76 -21.67
CA TRP A 189 -5.78 18.48 -20.98
C TRP A 189 -5.63 17.24 -21.88
N SER A 190 -5.07 17.40 -23.09
CA SER A 190 -4.82 16.30 -24.04
C SER A 190 -4.00 15.16 -23.42
N HIS A 191 -4.55 13.95 -23.46
CA HIS A 191 -4.00 12.75 -22.79
C HIS A 191 -4.41 11.46 -23.52
N ILE A 192 -3.91 10.31 -23.08
CA ILE A 192 -4.39 9.01 -23.58
C ILE A 192 -5.52 8.56 -22.67
N ASP A 193 -6.75 8.50 -23.18
CA ASP A 193 -7.80 7.73 -22.49
C ASP A 193 -7.49 6.25 -22.73
N TYR A 194 -6.93 5.62 -21.70
CA TYR A 194 -6.60 4.20 -21.70
C TYR A 194 -7.84 3.37 -21.38
N ASP A 195 -8.01 2.23 -22.05
CA ASP A 195 -9.10 1.29 -21.79
C ASP A 195 -9.22 0.91 -20.31
N ARG A 196 -8.07 0.89 -19.60
CA ARG A 196 -7.90 0.31 -18.25
C ARG A 196 -7.44 1.28 -17.17
N LEU A 197 -7.22 2.55 -17.50
CA LEU A 197 -6.87 3.62 -16.56
C LEU A 197 -7.80 4.80 -16.77
N TRP A 198 -7.93 5.67 -15.77
CA TRP A 198 -8.62 6.95 -15.90
C TRP A 198 -7.69 8.08 -15.47
N ALA A 199 -7.70 9.18 -16.22
CA ALA A 199 -6.85 10.33 -15.93
C ALA A 199 -7.48 11.19 -14.83
N TYR A 200 -6.66 11.66 -13.89
CA TYR A 200 -7.04 12.60 -12.84
C TYR A 200 -6.12 13.81 -12.80
N LYS A 201 -6.63 14.94 -12.31
CA LYS A 201 -5.91 16.21 -12.14
C LYS A 201 -5.03 16.11 -10.90
N VAL A 202 -3.72 16.31 -11.07
CA VAL A 202 -2.76 16.39 -9.95
C VAL A 202 -2.78 17.77 -9.30
N SER A 203 -3.11 18.80 -10.08
CA SER A 203 -3.27 20.17 -9.61
C SER A 203 -4.25 20.95 -10.49
N ASN A 204 -4.56 22.19 -10.11
CA ASN A 204 -5.33 23.12 -10.94
C ASN A 204 -4.51 23.70 -12.13
N VAL A 205 -3.25 23.30 -12.32
CA VAL A 205 -2.45 23.70 -13.48
C VAL A 205 -2.84 22.84 -14.68
N THR A 206 -3.23 23.48 -15.78
CA THR A 206 -3.66 22.78 -17.00
C THR A 206 -2.58 21.84 -17.53
N GLY A 207 -2.96 20.63 -17.93
CA GLY A 207 -2.03 19.57 -18.36
C GLY A 207 -1.33 18.81 -17.22
N SER A 208 -1.52 19.20 -15.96
CA SER A 208 -1.00 18.51 -14.78
C SER A 208 -1.90 17.33 -14.40
N TYR A 209 -1.81 16.23 -15.15
CA TYR A 209 -2.59 15.01 -14.93
C TYR A 209 -1.74 13.78 -14.60
N ALA A 210 -2.40 12.78 -14.02
CA ALA A 210 -1.87 11.48 -13.64
C ALA A 210 -2.94 10.40 -13.89
N TYR A 211 -2.66 9.13 -13.60
CA TYR A 211 -3.57 8.03 -13.90
C TYR A 211 -3.82 7.12 -12.70
N ASP A 212 -5.10 6.83 -12.43
CA ASP A 212 -5.56 5.81 -11.50
C ASP A 212 -5.97 4.55 -12.30
N ILE A 213 -5.80 3.36 -11.73
CA ILE A 213 -6.29 2.11 -12.35
C ILE A 213 -7.82 2.09 -12.35
N LYS A 214 -8.49 1.66 -13.44
CA LYS A 214 -9.96 1.44 -13.47
C LYS A 214 -10.32 0.18 -12.66
N LEU A 215 -10.34 0.27 -11.32
CA LEU A 215 -10.51 -0.91 -10.43
C LEU A 215 -11.94 -1.47 -10.41
N TRP A 216 -12.89 -0.82 -11.09
CA TRP A 216 -14.21 -1.37 -11.37
C TRP A 216 -14.23 -2.35 -12.55
N ASP A 217 -13.13 -2.47 -13.31
CA ASP A 217 -12.99 -3.42 -14.41
C ASP A 217 -12.75 -4.85 -13.87
N PRO A 218 -13.67 -5.80 -14.14
CA PRO A 218 -13.56 -7.16 -13.60
C PRO A 218 -12.38 -7.94 -14.19
N ALA A 219 -11.88 -7.59 -15.38
CA ALA A 219 -10.70 -8.23 -15.97
C ALA A 219 -9.39 -7.70 -15.37
N ILE A 220 -9.35 -6.43 -14.93
CA ILE A 220 -8.26 -5.90 -14.12
C ILE A 220 -8.21 -6.62 -12.76
N ILE A 221 -9.34 -6.71 -12.06
CA ILE A 221 -9.43 -7.44 -10.78
C ILE A 221 -9.05 -8.92 -10.94
N ALA A 222 -9.51 -9.59 -12.01
CA ALA A 222 -9.16 -10.98 -12.29
C ALA A 222 -7.67 -11.19 -12.60
N ARG A 223 -7.00 -10.22 -13.24
CA ARG A 223 -5.57 -10.32 -13.55
C ARG A 223 -4.68 -9.96 -12.35
N LEU A 224 -5.08 -8.97 -11.55
CA LEU A 224 -4.44 -8.66 -10.27
C LEU A 224 -4.51 -9.84 -9.30
N ASP A 225 -5.62 -10.60 -9.28
CA ASP A 225 -5.72 -11.85 -8.51
C ASP A 225 -4.64 -12.86 -8.90
N ALA A 226 -4.41 -13.07 -10.19
CA ALA A 226 -3.36 -13.97 -10.68
C ALA A 226 -1.95 -13.46 -10.35
N PHE A 227 -1.73 -12.15 -10.50
CA PHE A 227 -0.47 -11.50 -10.14
C PHE A 227 -0.15 -11.64 -8.64
N PHE A 228 -1.11 -11.35 -7.75
CA PHE A 228 -0.92 -11.51 -6.31
C PHE A 228 -0.77 -12.98 -5.89
N ALA A 229 -1.43 -13.92 -6.58
CA ALA A 229 -1.24 -15.35 -6.35
C ALA A 229 0.23 -15.76 -6.59
N ALA A 230 0.81 -15.33 -7.72
CA ALA A 230 2.21 -15.62 -8.07
C ALA A 230 3.21 -14.91 -7.14
N LEU A 231 2.95 -13.65 -6.78
CA LEU A 231 3.77 -12.88 -5.85
C LEU A 231 3.77 -13.53 -4.45
N ALA A 232 2.61 -13.94 -3.94
CA ALA A 232 2.48 -14.61 -2.65
C ALA A 232 3.09 -16.02 -2.64
N GLN A 233 2.92 -16.80 -3.72
CA GLN A 233 3.54 -18.11 -3.89
C GLN A 233 5.06 -18.04 -3.73
N ARG A 234 5.69 -16.93 -4.17
CA ARG A 234 7.12 -16.68 -4.04
C ARG A 234 7.51 -16.09 -2.67
N TYR A 235 6.72 -15.16 -2.13
CA TYR A 235 7.17 -14.29 -1.03
C TYR A 235 6.41 -14.38 0.29
N ASP A 236 5.19 -14.94 0.35
CA ASP A 236 4.42 -14.94 1.61
C ASP A 236 5.11 -15.73 2.72
N LYS A 237 5.93 -16.73 2.36
CA LYS A 237 6.74 -17.51 3.32
C LYS A 237 8.19 -17.03 3.48
N HIS A 238 8.60 -15.99 2.76
CA HIS A 238 9.98 -15.50 2.82
C HIS A 238 10.24 -14.76 4.16
N PRO A 239 11.31 -15.09 4.91
CA PRO A 239 11.55 -14.52 6.25
C PRO A 239 11.79 -13.01 6.22
N ASN A 240 12.54 -12.51 5.23
CA ASN A 240 12.77 -11.06 5.07
C ASN A 240 11.62 -10.30 4.40
N VAL A 241 10.41 -10.87 4.27
CA VAL A 241 9.20 -10.14 3.82
C VAL A 241 8.23 -10.10 4.99
N THR A 242 7.96 -8.92 5.55
CA THR A 242 7.03 -8.79 6.70
C THR A 242 5.61 -8.48 6.25
N MET A 243 5.45 -7.66 5.21
CA MET A 243 4.19 -6.99 4.89
C MET A 243 4.06 -6.74 3.39
N VAL A 244 2.83 -6.88 2.90
CA VAL A 244 2.38 -6.23 1.66
C VAL A 244 1.44 -5.08 2.01
N SER A 245 1.58 -3.94 1.34
CA SER A 245 0.70 -2.79 1.49
C SER A 245 0.09 -2.35 0.16
N THR A 246 -0.79 -1.37 0.22
CA THR A 246 -1.24 -0.57 -0.92
C THR A 246 -0.87 0.88 -0.65
N THR A 247 -0.62 1.71 -1.67
CA THR A 247 -0.38 3.14 -1.48
C THR A 247 -1.63 3.88 -0.98
N GLU A 248 -1.48 5.19 -0.73
CA GLU A 248 -2.54 6.15 -0.43
C GLU A 248 -3.87 5.91 -1.20
N SER A 249 -4.95 5.59 -0.48
CA SER A 249 -6.27 5.28 -1.06
C SER A 249 -7.02 6.45 -1.70
N ALA A 250 -6.59 7.71 -1.47
CA ALA A 250 -7.25 8.88 -2.03
C ALA A 250 -7.15 8.89 -3.56
N ILE A 251 -8.24 9.28 -4.22
CA ILE A 251 -8.36 9.37 -5.68
C ILE A 251 -8.36 10.84 -6.10
N GLY A 252 -7.88 11.14 -7.30
CA GLY A 252 -7.91 12.52 -7.82
C GLY A 252 -9.26 12.94 -8.40
N GLU A 253 -9.42 14.23 -8.71
CA GLU A 253 -10.54 14.71 -9.53
C GLU A 253 -10.34 14.22 -10.97
N PRO A 254 -11.30 13.49 -11.59
CA PRO A 254 -11.11 12.98 -12.94
C PRO A 254 -11.01 14.10 -13.98
N VAL A 255 -10.17 13.91 -15.01
CA VAL A 255 -10.04 14.83 -16.15
C VAL A 255 -11.29 14.75 -17.04
N ILE A 256 -11.74 13.53 -17.32
CA ILE A 256 -13.01 13.23 -18.02
C ILE A 256 -14.03 12.79 -16.96
N PRO A 257 -15.18 13.47 -16.78
CA PRO A 257 -16.18 13.06 -15.80
C PRO A 257 -16.67 11.63 -16.00
N PHE A 258 -16.75 10.85 -14.91
CA PHE A 258 -17.20 9.45 -14.90
C PHE A 258 -18.53 9.27 -15.65
N VAL A 259 -18.58 8.29 -16.56
CA VAL A 259 -19.78 8.00 -17.36
C VAL A 259 -20.68 6.95 -16.70
N ALA A 260 -21.82 6.63 -17.32
CA ALA A 260 -22.79 5.68 -16.80
C ALA A 260 -22.19 4.26 -16.68
N GLY A 261 -21.90 3.83 -15.45
CA GLY A 261 -21.18 2.59 -15.14
C GLY A 261 -19.89 2.78 -14.36
N GLU A 262 -19.45 4.03 -14.18
CA GLU A 262 -18.23 4.42 -13.48
C GLU A 262 -18.56 5.31 -12.27
N SER A 263 -17.73 5.30 -11.23
CA SER A 263 -17.77 6.28 -10.14
C SER A 263 -16.62 6.11 -9.14
N ALA A 264 -16.35 7.15 -8.35
CA ALA A 264 -15.54 7.07 -7.13
C ALA A 264 -15.96 5.90 -6.21
N ALA A 265 -17.26 5.67 -6.02
CA ALA A 265 -17.76 4.58 -5.18
C ALA A 265 -17.39 3.19 -5.72
N LEU A 266 -17.36 3.02 -7.05
CA LEU A 266 -16.91 1.77 -7.70
C LEU A 266 -15.38 1.63 -7.64
N GLN A 267 -14.62 2.72 -7.77
CA GLN A 267 -13.17 2.72 -7.56
C GLN A 267 -12.82 2.30 -6.13
N PHE A 268 -13.48 2.88 -5.12
CA PHE A 268 -13.32 2.50 -3.72
C PHE A 268 -13.75 1.06 -3.42
N ALA A 269 -14.79 0.53 -4.08
CA ALA A 269 -15.14 -0.88 -3.99
C ALA A 269 -14.05 -1.79 -4.61
N GLY A 270 -13.45 -1.37 -5.72
CA GLY A 270 -12.33 -2.06 -6.36
C GLY A 270 -11.05 -2.08 -5.51
N GLN A 271 -10.75 -0.98 -4.78
CA GLN A 271 -9.66 -0.95 -3.80
C GLN A 271 -9.86 -2.00 -2.69
N ILE A 272 -11.06 -2.12 -2.14
CA ILE A 272 -11.40 -3.14 -1.13
C ILE A 272 -11.21 -4.56 -1.71
N GLU A 273 -11.61 -4.78 -2.96
CA GLU A 273 -11.46 -6.08 -3.62
C GLU A 273 -9.99 -6.44 -3.87
N VAL A 274 -9.13 -5.48 -4.22
CA VAL A 274 -7.67 -5.68 -4.30
C VAL A 274 -7.07 -6.04 -2.95
N ILE A 275 -7.46 -5.34 -1.88
CA ILE A 275 -7.02 -5.65 -0.50
C ILE A 275 -7.45 -7.06 -0.09
N ARG A 276 -8.65 -7.49 -0.48
CA ARG A 276 -9.13 -8.87 -0.32
C ARG A 276 -8.31 -9.88 -1.11
N ARG A 277 -7.87 -9.57 -2.33
CA ARG A 277 -7.00 -10.47 -3.11
C ARG A 277 -5.59 -10.56 -2.52
N LEU A 278 -5.05 -9.46 -1.97
CA LEU A 278 -3.84 -9.53 -1.15
C LEU A 278 -4.05 -10.45 0.06
N LYS A 279 -5.12 -10.25 0.85
CA LYS A 279 -5.40 -11.05 2.06
C LYS A 279 -5.71 -12.54 1.78
N LYS A 280 -6.30 -12.84 0.63
CA LYS A 280 -6.57 -14.20 0.14
C LYS A 280 -5.29 -15.03 -0.06
N TYR A 281 -4.17 -14.39 -0.40
CA TYR A 281 -2.93 -15.07 -0.75
C TYR A 281 -1.77 -14.83 0.24
N PHE A 282 -1.65 -13.63 0.80
CA PHE A 282 -0.71 -13.32 1.88
C PHE A 282 -1.34 -13.66 3.23
N ILE A 283 -1.21 -14.94 3.61
CA ILE A 283 -1.84 -15.49 4.81
C ILE A 283 -0.90 -15.54 6.01
N HIS A 284 0.43 -15.52 5.79
CA HIS A 284 1.43 -15.39 6.85
C HIS A 284 1.85 -13.92 7.03
N SER A 285 2.08 -13.22 5.91
CA SER A 285 2.52 -11.83 5.88
C SER A 285 1.42 -10.86 6.29
N LEU A 286 1.81 -9.72 6.84
CA LEU A 286 0.86 -8.65 7.15
C LEU A 286 0.30 -8.07 5.86
N VAL A 287 -0.98 -7.74 5.85
CA VAL A 287 -1.64 -7.00 4.76
C VAL A 287 -2.09 -5.65 5.31
N MET A 288 -1.73 -4.58 4.63
CA MET A 288 -1.85 -3.20 5.09
C MET A 288 -2.56 -2.35 4.04
N SER A 289 -3.45 -1.45 4.46
CA SER A 289 -4.08 -0.48 3.57
C SER A 289 -3.74 0.94 4.01
N GLU A 290 -3.05 1.70 3.15
CA GLU A 290 -2.70 3.10 3.42
C GLU A 290 -3.87 4.00 3.05
N LEU A 291 -4.73 4.26 4.04
CA LEU A 291 -5.97 5.02 3.85
C LEU A 291 -5.71 6.52 3.97
N ASN A 292 -6.45 7.32 3.20
CA ASN A 292 -6.35 8.78 3.27
C ASN A 292 -7.71 9.49 3.01
N TYR A 293 -7.69 10.82 2.91
CA TYR A 293 -8.76 11.84 2.75
C TYR A 293 -10.25 11.47 2.51
N ASP A 294 -10.62 10.39 1.82
CA ASP A 294 -12.04 10.01 1.66
C ASP A 294 -12.60 9.39 2.95
N ARG A 295 -13.10 10.27 3.82
CA ARG A 295 -13.63 9.92 5.14
C ARG A 295 -14.75 8.85 5.10
N PRO A 296 -15.70 8.86 4.13
CA PRO A 296 -16.65 7.76 3.96
C PRO A 296 -16.01 6.39 3.68
N HIS A 297 -15.02 6.31 2.78
CA HIS A 297 -14.27 5.09 2.49
C HIS A 297 -13.45 4.64 3.71
N VAL A 298 -12.75 5.56 4.38
CA VAL A 298 -12.03 5.31 5.64
C VAL A 298 -12.96 4.69 6.69
N ALA A 299 -14.13 5.29 6.92
CA ALA A 299 -15.11 4.79 7.88
C ALA A 299 -15.65 3.40 7.49
N ASN A 300 -15.87 3.15 6.19
CA ASN A 300 -16.27 1.82 5.71
C ASN A 300 -15.16 0.78 5.97
N MET A 301 -13.91 1.11 5.65
CA MET A 301 -12.75 0.24 5.89
C MET A 301 -12.57 -0.11 7.37
N VAL A 302 -12.56 0.90 8.25
CA VAL A 302 -12.34 0.71 9.70
C VAL A 302 -13.43 -0.16 10.35
N ASN A 303 -14.69 0.07 9.98
CA ASN A 303 -15.83 -0.65 10.58
C ASN A 303 -16.07 -2.04 9.97
N ASN A 304 -15.89 -2.19 8.65
CA ASN A 304 -16.35 -3.37 7.91
C ASN A 304 -15.21 -4.27 7.38
N VAL A 305 -13.97 -3.78 7.28
CA VAL A 305 -12.85 -4.54 6.66
C VAL A 305 -11.73 -4.82 7.66
N LEU A 306 -11.08 -3.80 8.22
CA LEU A 306 -9.76 -3.94 8.88
C LEU A 306 -9.74 -5.00 10.01
N GLN A 307 -10.64 -4.89 10.98
CA GLN A 307 -10.74 -5.85 12.09
C GLN A 307 -11.32 -7.21 11.67
N GLN A 308 -12.23 -7.23 10.69
CA GLN A 308 -12.95 -8.45 10.28
C GLN A 308 -12.07 -9.36 9.40
N GLU A 309 -11.28 -8.76 8.52
CA GLU A 309 -10.46 -9.44 7.51
C GLU A 309 -8.97 -9.49 7.91
N LYS A 310 -8.62 -9.02 9.12
CA LYS A 310 -7.25 -8.97 9.65
C LYS A 310 -6.29 -8.18 8.73
N VAL A 311 -6.67 -6.95 8.41
CA VAL A 311 -5.91 -5.96 7.62
C VAL A 311 -5.50 -4.80 8.53
N GLY A 312 -4.26 -4.31 8.40
CA GLY A 312 -3.75 -3.17 9.17
C GLY A 312 -4.19 -1.81 8.62
N LEU A 313 -4.16 -0.79 9.49
CA LEU A 313 -4.38 0.61 9.14
C LEU A 313 -3.04 1.32 8.89
N GLY A 314 -2.82 1.70 7.64
CA GLY A 314 -1.77 2.63 7.23
C GLY A 314 -2.32 4.00 6.87
N SER A 315 -1.43 4.97 6.76
CA SER A 315 -1.71 6.34 6.27
C SER A 315 -0.39 6.87 5.70
N PRO A 316 -0.35 7.47 4.51
CA PRO A 316 0.89 8.01 3.94
C PRO A 316 1.42 9.22 4.71
N ASN A 317 0.57 9.84 5.54
CA ASN A 317 0.86 11.04 6.33
C ASN A 317 0.70 10.79 7.83
N ASN A 318 1.39 11.58 8.65
CA ASN A 318 1.20 11.66 10.10
C ASN A 318 0.75 13.03 10.63
N ASN A 319 0.77 14.10 9.83
CA ASN A 319 0.59 15.48 10.28
C ASN A 319 -0.80 15.83 10.87
N MET A 320 -1.01 17.11 11.23
CA MET A 320 -2.24 17.64 11.85
C MET A 320 -3.25 18.22 10.86
N ASP A 321 -3.17 17.91 9.56
CA ASP A 321 -4.15 18.38 8.58
C ASP A 321 -5.60 18.10 9.00
N HIS A 322 -6.49 19.04 8.64
CA HIS A 322 -7.88 18.98 8.99
C HIS A 322 -8.59 17.76 8.39
N GLY A 323 -8.42 17.45 7.11
CA GLY A 323 -8.97 16.24 6.49
C GLY A 323 -8.55 14.94 7.20
N LEU A 324 -7.30 14.87 7.68
CA LEU A 324 -6.75 13.73 8.41
C LEU A 324 -7.24 13.61 9.87
N ASN A 325 -7.41 14.74 10.56
CA ASN A 325 -7.66 14.80 12.01
C ASN A 325 -9.07 15.31 12.39
N CYS A 326 -9.91 15.61 11.39
CA CYS A 326 -11.29 16.07 11.52
C CYS A 326 -12.14 15.08 12.34
N SER A 327 -12.70 15.54 13.47
CA SER A 327 -13.55 14.77 14.38
C SER A 327 -14.74 15.61 14.82
N ALA A 328 -15.92 15.01 14.97
CA ALA A 328 -17.10 15.67 15.52
C ALA A 328 -16.88 16.30 16.92
N THR A 329 -15.88 15.82 17.67
CA THR A 329 -15.49 16.37 18.98
C THR A 329 -14.70 17.68 18.89
N THR A 330 -13.99 17.93 17.79
CA THR A 330 -13.17 19.14 17.58
C THR A 330 -13.80 20.12 16.59
N ASN A 331 -14.60 19.62 15.65
CA ASN A 331 -15.36 20.43 14.69
C ASN A 331 -16.70 19.73 14.36
N PRO A 332 -17.87 20.28 14.73
CA PRO A 332 -19.17 19.67 14.45
C PRO A 332 -19.52 19.42 12.97
N SER A 333 -18.82 20.01 11.99
CA SER A 333 -19.00 19.66 10.57
C SER A 333 -18.34 18.34 10.16
N CYS A 334 -17.52 17.75 11.04
CA CYS A 334 -16.88 16.45 10.86
C CYS A 334 -17.82 15.28 11.14
N SER A 335 -18.90 15.17 10.36
CA SER A 335 -19.90 14.08 10.45
C SER A 335 -19.30 12.68 10.30
N THR A 336 -18.23 12.54 9.51
CA THR A 336 -17.40 11.34 9.42
C THR A 336 -15.96 11.70 9.81
N PRO A 337 -15.31 10.97 10.74
CA PRO A 337 -13.94 11.28 11.16
C PRO A 337 -12.85 11.04 10.09
N GLY A 338 -11.74 11.77 10.21
CA GLY A 338 -10.50 11.60 9.44
C GLY A 338 -9.66 10.39 9.86
N VAL A 339 -8.79 9.91 8.98
CA VAL A 339 -8.07 8.63 9.14
C VAL A 339 -7.23 8.55 10.42
N LEU A 340 -6.51 9.62 10.79
CA LEU A 340 -5.62 9.63 11.95
C LEU A 340 -6.39 9.56 13.28
N THR A 341 -7.66 9.94 13.29
CA THR A 341 -8.51 9.89 14.50
C THR A 341 -8.83 8.48 14.98
N TYR A 342 -8.76 7.47 14.10
CA TYR A 342 -9.09 6.09 14.44
C TYR A 342 -7.94 5.33 15.12
N TYR A 343 -6.69 5.76 14.92
CA TYR A 343 -5.49 5.06 15.40
C TYR A 343 -5.52 4.73 16.91
N PRO A 344 -5.78 5.69 17.84
CA PRO A 344 -5.81 5.39 19.27
C PRO A 344 -6.84 4.33 19.66
N GLY A 345 -7.99 4.28 18.97
CA GLY A 345 -9.07 3.32 19.22
C GLY A 345 -8.84 1.92 18.61
N LEU A 346 -7.83 1.79 17.75
CA LEU A 346 -7.47 0.57 17.03
C LEU A 346 -6.17 -0.09 17.52
N SER A 347 -5.41 0.59 18.38
CA SER A 347 -4.21 0.05 19.03
C SER A 347 -4.49 -1.30 19.71
N GLY A 348 -3.58 -2.27 19.52
CA GLY A 348 -3.73 -3.66 19.97
C GLY A 348 -4.81 -4.48 19.23
N ARG A 349 -5.64 -3.88 18.36
CA ARG A 349 -6.68 -4.61 17.59
C ARG A 349 -6.23 -4.93 16.18
N VAL A 350 -5.71 -3.93 15.47
CA VAL A 350 -5.08 -4.07 14.16
C VAL A 350 -3.67 -3.50 14.17
N VAL A 351 -2.85 -3.89 13.19
CA VAL A 351 -1.53 -3.28 12.99
C VAL A 351 -1.68 -1.82 12.56
N LEU A 352 -0.95 -0.93 13.21
CA LEU A 352 -0.94 0.51 12.93
C LEU A 352 0.39 0.92 12.28
N ALA A 353 0.31 1.54 11.10
CA ALA A 353 1.46 1.92 10.27
C ALA A 353 1.32 3.32 9.62
N PRO A 354 1.35 4.43 10.40
CA PRO A 354 1.42 5.76 9.81
C PRO A 354 2.82 6.01 9.24
N GLU A 355 2.89 6.67 8.09
CA GLU A 355 4.15 7.02 7.43
C GLU A 355 4.52 8.49 7.66
N ILE A 356 5.76 8.85 7.33
CA ILE A 356 6.31 10.20 7.40
C ILE A 356 6.84 10.54 6.00
N GLN A 357 6.05 11.28 5.22
CA GLN A 357 6.32 11.63 3.83
C GLN A 357 6.21 13.14 3.60
N GLY A 358 6.85 13.65 2.53
CA GLY A 358 6.64 14.98 1.95
C GLY A 358 6.25 16.10 2.90
N ASP A 359 4.96 16.40 2.93
CA ASP A 359 4.31 17.46 3.71
C ASP A 359 4.46 17.32 5.23
N ASP A 360 4.61 16.10 5.77
CA ASP A 360 4.90 15.85 7.19
C ASP A 360 6.24 16.45 7.63
N PHE A 361 7.24 16.56 6.75
CA PHE A 361 8.51 17.22 7.07
C PHE A 361 8.44 18.75 6.96
N GLU A 362 7.38 19.25 6.35
CA GLU A 362 7.21 20.65 5.98
C GLU A 362 6.27 21.39 6.92
N SER A 363 5.17 20.77 7.30
CA SER A 363 4.03 21.45 7.91
C SER A 363 3.50 20.62 9.07
N VAL A 364 3.47 21.18 10.28
CA VAL A 364 2.76 20.54 11.40
C VAL A 364 1.30 20.32 11.01
N THR A 365 0.70 21.23 10.25
CA THR A 365 -0.73 21.27 9.90
C THR A 365 -1.06 20.73 8.51
N GLY A 366 -0.09 20.13 7.78
CA GLY A 366 -0.22 19.72 6.37
C GLY A 366 -0.53 20.86 5.38
N THR A 367 -0.69 22.10 5.87
CA THR A 367 -1.00 23.26 5.05
C THR A 367 0.28 23.76 4.36
N GLU A 368 0.22 24.01 3.05
CA GLU A 368 1.28 24.72 2.33
C GLU A 368 1.57 26.07 2.98
N CYS A 369 2.83 26.52 2.99
CA CYS A 369 3.26 27.75 3.66
C CYS A 369 3.15 27.81 5.20
N ASP A 370 2.94 26.70 5.92
CA ASP A 370 3.02 26.70 7.39
C ASP A 370 4.41 27.23 7.86
N PRO A 371 4.47 28.29 8.68
CA PRO A 371 5.74 28.84 9.19
C PRO A 371 6.39 27.95 10.25
N VAL A 372 5.69 26.94 10.79
CA VAL A 372 6.20 26.02 11.81
C VAL A 372 6.53 24.67 11.17
N HIS A 373 7.82 24.45 10.92
CA HIS A 373 8.31 23.12 10.59
C HIS A 373 8.31 22.22 11.85
N PRO A 374 7.85 20.96 11.74
CA PRO A 374 7.94 20.01 12.84
C PRO A 374 9.40 19.59 13.09
N THR A 375 9.72 19.30 14.36
CA THR A 375 10.99 18.65 14.72
C THR A 375 10.92 17.15 14.48
N TYR A 376 12.07 16.48 14.34
CA TYR A 376 12.10 15.02 14.22
C TYR A 376 11.59 14.33 15.50
N ASP A 377 11.84 14.91 16.68
CA ASP A 377 11.21 14.49 17.94
C ASP A 377 9.68 14.57 17.86
N TYR A 378 9.09 15.66 17.35
CA TYR A 378 7.64 15.78 17.19
C TYR A 378 7.07 14.70 16.24
N LEU A 379 7.70 14.48 15.09
CA LEU A 379 7.22 13.47 14.12
C LEU A 379 7.30 12.05 14.68
N TYR A 380 8.36 11.74 15.43
CA TYR A 380 8.55 10.45 16.08
C TYR A 380 7.61 10.26 17.28
N ASP A 381 7.53 11.23 18.18
CA ASP A 381 6.64 11.20 19.35
C ASP A 381 5.18 11.13 18.91
N ARG A 382 4.80 11.76 17.79
CA ARG A 382 3.45 11.66 17.24
C ARG A 382 3.10 10.28 16.71
N VAL A 383 3.95 9.64 15.90
CA VAL A 383 3.66 8.24 15.47
C VAL A 383 3.62 7.29 16.66
N ARG A 384 4.50 7.50 17.65
CA ARG A 384 4.64 6.65 18.84
C ARG A 384 3.52 6.82 19.87
N PHE A 385 3.23 8.06 20.27
CA PHE A 385 2.38 8.38 21.41
C PHE A 385 0.96 8.78 21.02
N ASP A 386 0.74 9.53 19.94
CA ASP A 386 -0.61 9.83 19.46
C ASP A 386 -1.17 8.62 18.70
N LEU A 387 -0.47 8.24 17.63
CA LEU A 387 -0.96 7.25 16.66
C LEU A 387 -0.71 5.79 17.08
N LYS A 388 -0.02 5.54 18.20
CA LYS A 388 0.26 4.20 18.75
C LYS A 388 0.82 3.23 17.71
N ALA A 389 1.68 3.74 16.83
CA ALA A 389 2.23 2.99 15.70
C ALA A 389 2.98 1.73 16.16
N ASN A 390 2.80 0.64 15.41
CA ASN A 390 3.64 -0.56 15.52
C ASN A 390 4.75 -0.54 14.46
N TYR A 391 4.43 0.00 13.29
CA TYR A 391 5.35 0.27 12.19
C TYR A 391 5.33 1.77 11.90
N THR A 392 6.42 2.34 11.42
CA THR A 392 6.35 3.60 10.67
C THR A 392 7.29 3.52 9.49
N VAL A 393 6.93 4.16 8.38
CA VAL A 393 7.79 4.20 7.18
C VAL A 393 8.14 5.65 6.89
N ILE A 394 9.42 5.94 6.76
CA ILE A 394 9.93 7.29 6.59
C ILE A 394 10.47 7.47 5.17
N GLN A 395 10.08 8.55 4.49
CA GLN A 395 10.51 8.81 3.13
C GLN A 395 11.97 9.25 3.04
N ARG A 396 12.77 8.58 2.21
CA ARG A 396 14.21 8.85 2.05
C ARG A 396 14.51 10.07 1.17
N ASN A 397 13.83 11.19 1.39
CA ASN A 397 13.99 12.40 0.60
C ASN A 397 15.04 13.35 1.19
N THR A 398 15.94 13.86 0.36
CA THR A 398 16.85 14.96 0.69
C THR A 398 16.15 16.32 0.54
N PRO A 399 16.39 17.31 1.42
CA PRO A 399 17.43 17.31 2.45
C PRO A 399 17.06 16.59 3.74
N TYR A 400 15.78 16.35 4.04
CA TYR A 400 15.31 15.83 5.35
C TYR A 400 16.06 14.59 5.83
N TRP A 401 16.31 13.61 4.95
CA TRP A 401 16.96 12.35 5.31
C TRP A 401 18.42 12.51 5.79
N LEU A 402 19.20 13.38 5.15
CA LEU A 402 20.67 13.50 5.37
C LEU A 402 21.10 14.85 5.97
N GLY A 403 20.16 15.79 6.13
CA GLY A 403 20.41 17.18 6.51
C GLY A 403 20.67 18.07 5.29
N GLY A 404 20.66 19.38 5.51
CA GLY A 404 20.86 20.40 4.48
C GLY A 404 19.74 21.43 4.44
N THR A 405 19.77 22.30 3.44
CA THR A 405 18.86 23.46 3.36
C THR A 405 17.62 23.16 2.52
N VAL A 406 16.44 23.33 3.11
CA VAL A 406 15.16 23.39 2.41
C VAL A 406 14.93 24.83 1.95
N SER A 407 14.69 25.00 0.65
CA SER A 407 13.87 26.09 0.14
C SER A 407 12.66 25.49 -0.56
N THR A 408 11.48 26.08 -0.37
CA THR A 408 10.24 25.64 -1.03
C THR A 408 9.80 26.73 -2.00
N PRO A 409 10.15 26.66 -3.30
CA PRO A 409 9.92 27.74 -4.26
C PRO A 409 8.44 28.12 -4.46
N SER A 410 7.53 27.19 -4.15
CA SER A 410 6.08 27.39 -4.09
C SER A 410 5.64 28.41 -3.04
N CYS A 411 6.45 28.65 -2.00
CA CYS A 411 6.12 29.57 -0.91
C CYS A 411 7.19 30.66 -0.68
N PRO A 412 7.17 31.79 -1.43
CA PRO A 412 8.15 32.87 -1.30
C PRO A 412 8.16 33.60 0.05
N SER A 413 7.10 33.45 0.86
CA SER A 413 6.99 34.02 2.21
C SER A 413 7.58 33.11 3.31
N ARG A 414 7.94 31.86 2.99
CA ARG A 414 8.46 30.90 3.97
C ARG A 414 9.93 31.19 4.27
N PRO A 415 10.36 31.14 5.55
CA PRO A 415 11.78 31.12 5.87
C PRO A 415 12.48 29.90 5.23
N THR A 416 13.69 30.10 4.72
CA THR A 416 14.60 29.00 4.37
C THR A 416 14.94 28.22 5.63
N VAL A 417 14.61 26.92 5.69
CA VAL A 417 14.84 26.07 6.87
C VAL A 417 15.98 25.10 6.63
N THR A 418 16.98 25.13 7.52
CA THR A 418 18.07 24.15 7.51
C THR A 418 17.67 22.96 8.37
N ALA A 419 17.48 21.80 7.73
CA ALA A 419 17.29 20.53 8.41
C ALA A 419 18.54 20.19 9.26
N PRO A 420 18.39 19.60 10.47
CA PRO A 420 19.50 19.24 11.34
C PRO A 420 20.65 18.50 10.63
N ALA A 421 21.89 18.73 11.07
CA ALA A 421 23.07 18.11 10.48
C ALA A 421 22.98 16.57 10.58
N GLY A 422 23.14 15.87 9.46
CA GLY A 422 22.93 14.41 9.37
C GLY A 422 21.47 13.97 9.23
N GLY A 423 20.52 14.90 9.34
CA GLY A 423 19.11 14.68 9.02
C GLY A 423 18.39 13.69 9.92
N MET A 424 17.26 13.20 9.42
CA MET A 424 16.48 12.14 10.07
C MET A 424 17.33 10.87 10.27
N LEU A 425 18.24 10.53 9.35
CA LEU A 425 19.15 9.39 9.49
C LEU A 425 20.01 9.49 10.76
N GLN A 426 20.49 10.69 11.12
CA GLN A 426 21.28 10.87 12.35
C GLN A 426 20.40 10.87 13.60
N PHE A 427 19.21 11.48 13.54
CA PHE A 427 18.21 11.38 14.60
C PHE A 427 17.89 9.91 14.96
N LEU A 428 17.65 9.06 13.96
CA LEU A 428 17.38 7.62 14.13
C LEU A 428 18.57 6.81 14.71
N LYS A 429 19.78 7.39 14.74
CA LYS A 429 20.98 6.79 15.36
C LYS A 429 21.19 7.24 16.80
N ASP A 430 20.86 8.49 17.10
CA ASP A 430 21.21 9.13 18.37
C ASP A 430 20.05 9.23 19.36
N HIS A 431 18.80 9.30 18.90
CA HIS A 431 17.62 9.48 19.75
C HIS A 431 17.39 8.24 20.64
N ASP A 432 17.58 8.40 21.96
CA ASP A 432 17.73 7.30 22.91
C ASP A 432 16.57 6.27 22.92
N PRO A 433 15.29 6.66 22.81
CA PRO A 433 14.17 5.73 22.63
C PRO A 433 14.25 4.77 21.43
N ILE A 434 14.96 5.13 20.36
CA ILE A 434 15.13 4.31 19.15
C ILE A 434 16.41 3.48 19.27
N LYS A 435 17.49 4.16 19.67
CA LYS A 435 18.86 3.62 19.78
C LYS A 435 19.00 2.53 20.85
N ASN A 436 18.31 2.68 21.98
CA ASN A 436 18.44 1.79 23.15
C ASN A 436 17.28 0.79 23.27
N ASP A 437 16.40 0.67 22.26
CA ASP A 437 15.31 -0.29 22.27
C ASP A 437 15.79 -1.73 22.00
N PRO A 438 15.69 -2.66 22.97
CA PRO A 438 16.14 -4.03 22.80
C PRO A 438 15.22 -4.89 21.92
N THR A 439 14.02 -4.40 21.57
CA THR A 439 13.04 -5.13 20.74
C THR A 439 13.25 -4.94 19.23
N GLY A 440 14.03 -3.93 18.84
CA GLY A 440 14.21 -3.53 17.44
C GLY A 440 13.03 -2.76 16.83
N ALA A 441 11.96 -2.49 17.61
CA ALA A 441 10.82 -1.69 17.18
C ALA A 441 11.09 -0.18 17.11
N GLY A 442 12.33 0.27 17.39
CA GLY A 442 12.67 1.68 17.44
C GLY A 442 11.82 2.44 18.47
N GLY A 443 11.47 1.80 19.59
CA GLY A 443 10.67 2.38 20.66
C GLY A 443 9.16 2.50 20.38
N LEU A 444 8.69 2.02 19.22
CA LEU A 444 7.27 1.91 18.85
C LEU A 444 6.53 0.82 19.65
N ASP A 445 5.22 0.71 19.46
CA ASP A 445 4.42 -0.32 20.12
C ASP A 445 4.68 -1.71 19.51
N HIS A 446 5.44 -2.55 20.22
CA HIS A 446 5.78 -3.90 19.79
C HIS A 446 4.76 -4.97 20.22
N ASN A 447 3.69 -4.60 20.94
CA ASN A 447 2.65 -5.56 21.35
C ASN A 447 1.89 -6.09 20.12
N LYS A 448 1.91 -7.41 19.92
CA LYS A 448 1.29 -8.07 18.75
C LYS A 448 -0.25 -7.89 18.76
N PRO A 449 -0.85 -7.16 17.79
CA PRO A 449 -2.29 -6.93 17.75
C PRO A 449 -3.11 -8.18 17.43
N LEU A 450 -4.38 -8.18 17.82
CA LEU A 450 -5.33 -9.30 17.59
C LEU A 450 -5.51 -9.67 16.10
N SER A 451 -5.21 -8.74 15.18
CA SER A 451 -5.23 -9.00 13.73
C SER A 451 -4.10 -9.91 13.25
N VAL A 452 -2.97 -9.97 13.96
CA VAL A 452 -1.83 -10.81 13.55
C VAL A 452 -2.20 -12.29 13.78
N PRO A 453 -1.78 -13.23 12.90
CA PRO A 453 -1.93 -14.66 13.12
C PRO A 453 -1.18 -15.20 14.35
#